data_AF-A0A1G0K565-F1
#
_entry.id   AF-A0A1G0K565-F1
#
_cell.length_a   1.000
_cell.length_b   1.000
_cell.length_c   1.000
_cell.angle_alpha   90.00
_cell.angle_beta   90.00
_cell.angle_gamma   90.00
#
_symmetry.space_group_name_H-M   'P 1'
#
loop_
_entity.id
_entity.type
_entity.pdbx_description
1 polymer ?
#
loop_
_entity_poly.entity_id
_entity_poly.type
_entity_poly.pdbx_seq_one_letter_code
_entity_poly.pdbx_strand_id
1 'polypeptide(L)'
;MTTVVTDNCRGCRFTDCVAVCPVECFHFDDEMLYIDPEVCIDCSACIPECPVQAIYEEDELPEDKRKWVKINAEKAPELPACTESMEPLPGAEAKKAELGF
;
A
#
# COMPACT_ATOMS: atom_id res chain seq x y z
N MET A 1 -8.66 -6.72 -11.14
CA MET A 1 -9.38 -6.13 -10.02
C MET A 1 -8.64 -6.58 -8.79
N THR A 2 -7.81 -5.66 -8.31
CA THR A 2 -7.07 -5.69 -7.05
C THR A 2 -6.97 -4.22 -6.62
N THR A 3 -6.67 -3.99 -5.35
CA THR A 3 -6.13 -2.69 -4.93
C THR A 3 -4.61 -2.68 -5.09
N VAL A 4 -4.03 -1.49 -5.30
CA VAL A 4 -2.61 -1.32 -5.66
C VAL A 4 -2.00 -0.19 -4.85
N VAL A 5 -0.86 -0.45 -4.21
CA VAL A 5 -0.07 0.57 -3.51
C VAL A 5 0.85 1.29 -4.49
N THR A 6 0.90 2.62 -4.40
CA THR A 6 1.66 3.50 -5.29
C THR A 6 2.76 4.29 -4.56
N ASP A 7 3.43 5.19 -5.28
CA ASP A 7 4.61 5.95 -4.87
C ASP A 7 4.47 6.75 -3.57
N ASN A 8 3.26 7.19 -3.22
CA ASN A 8 3.05 7.97 -1.98
C ASN A 8 3.37 7.16 -0.72
N CYS A 9 3.27 5.83 -0.77
CA CYS A 9 3.59 4.96 0.37
C CYS A 9 5.10 4.94 0.68
N ARG A 10 5.94 5.19 -0.33
CA ARG A 10 7.40 5.06 -0.23
C ARG A 10 7.97 6.02 0.81
N GLY A 11 8.66 5.52 1.83
CA GLY A 11 9.22 6.34 2.92
C GLY A 11 8.20 6.80 3.96
N CYS A 12 6.93 6.37 3.85
CA CYS A 12 5.90 6.60 4.86
C CYS A 12 5.66 5.32 5.67
N ARG A 13 5.19 4.27 4.99
CA ARG A 13 4.86 2.96 5.56
C ARG A 13 4.07 3.05 6.88
N PHE A 14 2.93 3.76 6.87
CA PHE A 14 2.08 3.97 8.06
C PHE A 14 1.37 2.70 8.55
N THR A 15 1.09 1.73 7.66
CA THR A 15 0.48 0.42 7.95
C THR A 15 -0.94 0.41 8.54
N ASP A 16 -1.67 1.54 8.56
CA ASP A 16 -3.10 1.57 8.96
C ASP A 16 -3.96 0.66 8.07
N CYS A 17 -3.63 0.61 6.78
CA CYS A 17 -4.30 -0.26 5.79
C CYS A 17 -4.23 -1.76 6.11
N VAL A 18 -3.23 -2.19 6.90
CA VAL A 18 -3.04 -3.60 7.28
C VAL A 18 -4.09 -4.02 8.31
N ALA A 19 -4.44 -3.14 9.25
CA ALA A 19 -5.41 -3.43 10.32
C ALA A 19 -6.83 -3.73 9.81
N VAL A 20 -7.16 -3.26 8.60
CA VAL A 20 -8.50 -3.44 8.00
C VAL A 20 -8.54 -4.53 6.93
N CYS A 21 -7.41 -5.16 6.59
CA CYS A 21 -7.35 -6.15 5.54
C CYS A 21 -7.84 -7.53 6.06
N PRO A 22 -8.99 -8.04 5.59
CA PRO A 22 -9.55 -9.30 6.12
C PRO A 22 -8.79 -10.55 5.66
N VAL A 23 -7.92 -10.42 4.66
CA VAL A 23 -7.19 -11.52 4.01
C VAL A 23 -5.68 -11.36 4.11
N GLU A 24 -5.20 -10.36 4.87
CA GLU A 24 -3.78 -10.14 5.17
C GLU A 24 -2.87 -10.11 3.91
N CYS A 25 -3.36 -9.55 2.80
CA CYS A 25 -2.65 -9.53 1.51
C CYS A 25 -1.51 -8.49 1.40
N PHE A 26 -1.04 -7.92 2.51
CA PHE A 26 -0.01 -6.90 2.50
C PHE A 26 1.37 -7.52 2.72
N HIS A 27 2.36 -7.01 1.99
CA HIS A 27 3.76 -7.36 2.11
C HIS A 27 4.59 -6.09 2.21
N PHE A 28 5.77 -6.14 2.81
CA PHE A 28 6.56 -4.92 3.04
C PHE A 28 8.04 -5.11 2.73
N ASP A 29 8.68 -4.03 2.32
CA ASP A 29 10.13 -3.88 2.35
C ASP A 29 10.53 -2.70 3.26
N ASP A 30 11.81 -2.32 3.22
CA ASP A 30 12.34 -1.22 4.01
C ASP A 30 11.79 0.16 3.59
N GLU A 31 11.14 0.26 2.43
CA GLU A 31 10.65 1.54 1.89
C GLU A 31 9.12 1.65 1.88
N MET A 32 8.36 0.59 1.62
CA MET A 32 6.90 0.65 1.45
C MET A 32 6.18 -0.68 1.64
N LEU A 33 4.84 -0.62 1.49
CA LEU A 33 3.95 -1.77 1.42
C LEU A 33 3.62 -2.12 -0.04
N TYR A 34 3.28 -3.37 -0.26
CA TYR A 34 2.82 -3.96 -1.52
C TYR A 34 1.60 -4.82 -1.25
N ILE A 35 0.65 -4.87 -2.18
CA ILE A 35 -0.53 -5.73 -2.12
C ILE A 35 -0.31 -6.92 -3.04
N ASP A 36 -0.53 -8.13 -2.52
CA ASP A 36 -0.58 -9.35 -3.34
C ASP A 36 -1.93 -9.42 -4.08
N PRO A 37 -1.95 -9.32 -5.43
CA PRO A 37 -3.18 -9.35 -6.20
C PRO A 37 -3.85 -10.73 -6.24
N GLU A 38 -3.12 -11.82 -5.95
CA GLU A 38 -3.69 -13.17 -5.93
C GLU A 38 -4.47 -13.44 -4.63
N VAL A 39 -4.18 -12.68 -3.57
CA VAL A 39 -4.82 -12.80 -2.25
C VAL A 39 -5.87 -11.71 -2.03
N CYS A 40 -5.69 -10.53 -2.65
CA CYS A 40 -6.65 -9.42 -2.55
C CYS A 40 -8.04 -9.85 -3.03
N ILE A 41 -9.08 -9.44 -2.29
CA ILE A 41 -10.48 -9.78 -2.58
C ILE A 41 -11.34 -8.56 -2.98
N ASP A 42 -10.72 -7.45 -3.37
CA ASP A 42 -11.41 -6.23 -3.83
C ASP A 42 -12.45 -5.67 -2.84
N CYS A 43 -12.18 -5.75 -1.54
CA CYS A 43 -13.09 -5.19 -0.54
C CYS A 43 -12.99 -3.65 -0.40
N SER A 44 -11.96 -3.03 -0.99
CA SER A 44 -11.66 -1.59 -0.97
C SER A 44 -11.57 -0.93 0.42
N ALA A 45 -11.56 -1.72 1.50
CA ALA A 45 -11.53 -1.21 2.88
C ALA A 45 -10.22 -0.49 3.23
N CYS A 46 -9.10 -0.85 2.59
CA CYS A 46 -7.79 -0.28 2.85
C CYS A 46 -7.58 1.12 2.25
N ILE A 47 -8.37 1.51 1.25
CA ILE A 47 -8.21 2.78 0.52
C ILE A 47 -8.38 4.02 1.43
N PRO A 48 -9.49 4.17 2.19
CA PRO A 48 -9.70 5.34 3.04
C PRO A 48 -8.75 5.41 4.24
N GLU A 49 -8.17 4.28 4.66
CA GLU A 49 -7.30 4.20 5.83
C GLU A 49 -5.88 4.71 5.55
N CYS A 50 -5.46 4.81 4.29
CA CYS A 50 -4.10 5.25 3.96
C CYS A 50 -3.94 6.77 4.17
N PRO A 51 -3.11 7.25 5.12
CA PRO A 51 -3.01 8.68 5.44
C PRO A 51 -2.42 9.55 4.33
N VAL A 52 -1.80 8.92 3.32
CA VAL A 52 -1.17 9.58 2.16
C VAL A 52 -1.82 9.20 0.83
N GLN A 53 -3.01 8.58 0.90
CA GLN A 53 -3.81 8.15 -0.25
C GLN A 53 -2.98 7.41 -1.30
N ALA A 54 -2.15 6.46 -0.85
CA ALA A 54 -1.25 5.72 -1.74
C ALA A 54 -1.92 4.51 -2.39
N ILE A 55 -3.13 4.14 -1.97
CA ILE A 55 -3.81 2.92 -2.41
C ILE A 55 -4.94 3.31 -3.37
N TYR A 56 -4.98 2.65 -4.51
CA TYR A 56 -5.98 2.86 -5.56
C TYR A 56 -6.58 1.52 -5.97
N GLU A 57 -7.81 1.54 -6.49
CA GLU A 57 -8.30 0.43 -7.30
C GLU A 57 -7.52 0.38 -8.62
N GLU A 58 -7.18 -0.82 -9.08
CA GLU A 58 -6.41 -1.03 -10.32
C GLU A 58 -7.02 -0.27 -11.52
N ASP A 59 -8.34 -0.26 -11.59
CA ASP A 59 -9.14 0.31 -12.69
C ASP A 59 -9.16 1.86 -12.64
N GLU A 60 -8.96 2.43 -11.45
CA GLU A 60 -8.95 3.87 -11.19
C GLU A 60 -7.54 4.47 -11.15
N LEU A 61 -6.50 3.64 -11.38
CA LEU A 61 -5.11 4.11 -11.39
C LEU A 61 -4.88 5.17 -12.48
N PRO A 62 -4.30 6.33 -12.11
CA PRO A 62 -3.73 7.27 -13.07
C PRO A 62 -2.74 6.59 -14.01
N GLU A 63 -2.65 7.07 -15.26
CA GLU A 63 -1.83 6.45 -16.31
C GLU A 63 -0.35 6.33 -15.91
N ASP A 64 0.19 7.34 -15.23
CA ASP A 64 1.56 7.40 -14.71
C ASP A 64 1.83 6.43 -13.55
N LYS A 65 0.77 5.92 -12.92
CA LYS A 65 0.83 4.97 -11.79
C LYS A 65 0.55 3.53 -12.19
N ARG A 66 0.12 3.25 -13.43
CA ARG A 66 -0.16 1.87 -13.91
C ARG A 66 1.01 0.89 -13.77
N LYS A 67 2.26 1.37 -13.77
CA LYS A 67 3.44 0.53 -13.51
C LYS A 67 3.40 -0.16 -12.15
N TRP A 68 2.70 0.42 -11.17
CA TRP A 68 2.61 -0.11 -9.81
C TRP A 68 1.85 -1.42 -9.73
N VAL A 69 0.93 -1.70 -10.67
CA VAL A 69 0.23 -2.99 -10.77
C VAL A 69 1.24 -4.13 -10.84
N LYS A 70 2.16 -4.04 -11.81
CA LYS A 70 3.20 -5.04 -12.02
C LYS A 70 4.18 -5.10 -10.84
N ILE A 71 4.57 -3.95 -10.29
CA ILE A 71 5.52 -3.89 -9.16
C ILE A 71 4.94 -4.58 -7.93
N ASN A 72 3.66 -4.35 -7.60
CA ASN A 72 3.00 -5.00 -6.47
C ASN A 72 2.94 -6.51 -6.68
N ALA A 73 2.49 -6.96 -7.86
CA ALA A 73 2.41 -8.37 -8.21
C ALA A 73 3.76 -9.11 -8.17
N GLU A 74 4.85 -8.46 -8.62
CA GLU A 74 6.18 -9.07 -8.65
C GLU A 74 6.87 -9.04 -7.27
N LYS A 75 6.64 -8.00 -6.46
CA LYS A 75 7.34 -7.85 -5.18
C LYS A 75 6.63 -8.55 -4.02
N ALA A 76 5.30 -8.55 -3.97
CA ALA A 76 4.57 -9.07 -2.82
C ALA A 76 4.95 -10.54 -2.49
N PRO A 77 5.00 -11.48 -3.46
CA PRO A 77 5.34 -12.87 -3.16
C PRO A 77 6.77 -13.10 -2.62
N GLU A 78 7.69 -12.18 -2.89
CA GLU A 78 9.10 -12.27 -2.49
C GLU A 78 9.38 -11.60 -1.13
N LEU A 79 8.41 -10.88 -0.58
CA LEU A 79 8.55 -10.05 0.61
C LEU A 79 7.80 -10.66 1.81
N PRO A 80 8.24 -10.36 3.05
CA PRO A 80 7.52 -10.79 4.24
C PRO A 80 6.11 -10.19 4.28
N ALA A 81 5.15 -11.02 4.69
CA ALA A 81 3.78 -10.58 4.93
C ALA A 81 3.72 -9.61 6.12
N CYS A 82 2.92 -8.56 6.00
CA CYS A 82 2.58 -7.62 7.04
C CYS A 82 1.18 -7.97 7.55
N THR A 83 1.09 -8.65 8.68
CA THR A 83 -0.20 -9.06 9.29
C THR A 83 -0.64 -8.13 10.42
N GLU A 84 0.24 -7.24 10.89
CA GLU A 84 -0.02 -6.33 11.99
C GLU A 84 0.49 -4.93 11.66
N SER A 85 -0.20 -3.91 12.18
CA SER A 85 0.27 -2.53 12.06
C SER A 85 1.54 -2.30 12.88
N MET A 86 2.46 -1.51 12.31
CA MET A 86 3.77 -1.18 12.86
C MET A 86 3.94 0.34 12.98
N GLU A 87 4.98 0.77 13.68
CA GLU A 87 5.34 2.20 13.70
C GLU A 87 5.73 2.68 12.29
N PRO A 88 5.24 3.85 11.87
CA PRO A 88 5.62 4.45 10.59
C PRO A 88 7.13 4.69 10.49
N LEU A 89 7.65 4.78 9.26
CA LEU A 89 9.07 5.05 9.06
C LEU A 89 9.47 6.43 9.64
N PRO A 90 10.73 6.59 10.09
CA PRO A 90 11.23 7.89 10.52
C PRO A 90 11.06 8.94 9.41
N GLY A 91 10.32 10.02 9.70
CA GLY A 91 10.01 11.08 8.73
C GLY A 91 8.71 10.88 7.94
N ALA A 92 7.95 9.81 8.18
CA ALA A 92 6.65 9.58 7.54
C ALA A 92 5.68 10.75 7.73
N GLU A 93 5.60 11.31 8.94
CA GLU A 93 4.75 12.48 9.25
C GLU A 93 5.19 13.74 8.48
N ALA A 94 6.51 13.96 8.37
CA ALA A 94 7.03 15.08 7.60
C ALA A 94 6.68 14.94 6.11
N LYS A 95 6.84 13.72 5.57
CA LYS A 95 6.47 13.42 4.18
C LYS A 95 4.97 13.54 3.93
N LYS A 96 4.12 13.10 4.87
CA LYS A 96 2.67 13.29 4.79
C LYS A 96 2.33 14.78 4.67
N ALA A 97 2.95 15.62 5.51
CA ALA A 97 2.78 17.07 5.44
C ALA A 97 3.28 17.67 4.11
N GLU A 98 4.39 17.17 3.55
CA GLU A 98 4.91 17.60 2.23
C GLU A 98 3.96 17.25 1.08
N LEU A 99 3.27 16.10 1.17
CA LEU A 99 2.25 15.68 0.20
C LEU A 99 0.92 16.43 0.36
N GLY A 100 0.73 17.17 1.46
CA GLY A 100 -0.44 17.99 1.72
C GLY A 100 -1.64 17.27 2.33
N PHE A 101 -1.40 16.18 3.06
CA PHE A 101 -2.42 15.40 3.77
C PHE A 101 -2.47 15.66 5.29
#